data_AF-A0A9D5LT16-F1
#
_entry.id   AF-A0A9D5LT16-F1
#
_cell.length_a   1.000
_cell.length_b   1.000
_cell.length_c   1.000
_cell.angle_alpha   90.00
_cell.angle_beta   90.00
_cell.angle_gamma   90.00
#
_symmetry.space_group_name_H-M   'P 1'
#
loop_
_entity.id
_entity.type
_entity.pdbx_description
1 polymer ?
#
loop_
_entity_poly.entity_id
_entity_poly.type
_entity_poly.pdbx_seq_one_letter_code
_entity_poly.pdbx_strand_id
1 'polypeptide(L)'
;MRATYHSDVNFLTLFNPGNQVAYTKDLVRVFTGKAPTLNILAKAFGPNTRDNWLDVQITELAVFSGCRDKLTARQTESLISVVAEEYSFLKVTELMFFFRRFKAGVYGKFYGAVDPLTITCALREFCDERREFLRQLARKRKEKERINDPEHIRYLRSYAENERMSRFYSLNFRSKDFTIEDFREIWWLFKMGYERSDHGYND
;
A
#
# COMPACT_ATOMS: atom_id res chain seq x y z
N MET A 1 1.72 11.07 22.54
CA MET A 1 1.30 12.48 22.36
C MET A 1 0.93 12.74 20.91
N ARG A 2 -0.31 13.12 20.61
CA ARG A 2 -0.75 13.55 19.27
C ARG A 2 -0.35 15.02 19.14
N ALA A 3 0.61 15.31 18.25
CA ALA A 3 0.96 16.69 17.93
C ALA A 3 -0.21 17.32 17.18
N THR A 4 -0.88 18.27 17.82
CA THR A 4 -2.00 19.01 17.23
C THR A 4 -1.42 20.24 16.53
N TYR A 5 -1.62 20.35 15.22
CA TYR A 5 -1.02 21.35 14.35
C TYR A 5 -1.55 22.77 14.64
N HIS A 6 -0.99 23.48 15.62
CA HIS A 6 -1.47 24.81 16.04
C HIS A 6 -0.75 25.98 15.35
N SER A 7 0.31 25.73 14.58
CA SER A 7 0.96 26.76 13.76
C SER A 7 1.58 26.17 12.49
N ASP A 8 1.64 27.00 11.45
CA ASP A 8 2.40 26.82 10.22
C ASP A 8 3.90 26.50 10.50
N VAL A 9 4.51 27.19 11.46
CA VAL A 9 5.90 26.95 11.89
C VAL A 9 6.09 25.51 12.41
N ASN A 10 5.15 25.00 13.20
CA ASN A 10 5.19 23.62 13.70
C ASN A 10 5.07 22.62 12.56
N PHE A 11 4.26 22.91 11.54
CA PHE A 11 4.11 22.05 10.38
C PHE A 11 5.42 21.97 9.57
N LEU A 12 6.03 23.11 9.24
CA LEU A 12 7.28 23.17 8.48
C LEU A 12 8.43 22.48 9.23
N THR A 13 8.48 22.63 10.55
CA THR A 13 9.47 21.95 11.40
C THR A 13 9.25 20.43 11.41
N LEU A 14 8.00 19.98 11.41
CA LEU A 14 7.70 18.54 11.43
C LEU A 14 8.03 17.88 10.10
N PHE A 15 7.53 18.44 8.99
CA PHE A 15 7.67 17.89 7.65
C PHE A 15 8.86 18.48 6.88
N ASN A 16 10.01 18.65 7.52
CA ASN A 16 11.22 19.14 6.85
C ASN A 16 12.01 18.01 6.14
N PRO A 17 12.92 18.34 5.21
CA PRO A 17 13.70 17.35 4.47
C PRO A 17 14.55 16.40 5.34
N GLY A 18 15.06 16.87 6.49
CA GLY A 18 15.82 16.03 7.44
C GLY A 18 15.01 14.88 8.03
N ASN A 19 13.68 14.98 8.06
CA ASN A 19 12.78 13.93 8.53
C ASN A 19 12.33 12.96 7.42
N GLN A 20 12.77 13.15 6.16
CA GLN A 20 12.39 12.29 5.03
C GLN A 20 12.67 10.82 5.31
N VAL A 21 13.84 10.47 5.84
CA VAL A 21 14.19 9.07 6.13
C VAL A 21 13.26 8.48 7.18
N ALA A 22 13.00 9.20 8.27
CA ALA A 22 12.16 8.72 9.37
C ALA A 22 10.71 8.49 8.95
N TYR A 23 10.12 9.42 8.19
CA TYR A 23 8.71 9.34 7.80
C TYR A 23 8.41 8.39 6.66
N THR A 24 9.43 7.90 5.97
CA THR A 24 9.28 7.09 4.77
C THR A 24 9.81 5.67 4.91
N LYS A 25 10.05 5.20 6.15
CA LYS A 25 10.44 3.81 6.41
C LYS A 25 9.29 2.82 6.16
N ASP A 26 8.08 3.20 6.56
CA ASP A 26 6.88 2.38 6.38
C ASP A 26 6.06 2.90 5.21
N LEU A 27 6.14 2.20 4.07
CA LEU A 27 5.44 2.57 2.84
C LEU A 27 3.91 2.52 3.02
N VAL A 28 3.38 1.55 3.76
CA VAL A 28 1.93 1.48 3.98
C VAL A 28 1.45 2.72 4.73
N ARG A 29 2.21 3.16 5.74
CA ARG A 29 1.93 4.41 6.47
C ARG A 29 2.10 5.66 5.59
N VAL A 30 3.09 5.71 4.71
CA VAL A 30 3.29 6.86 3.78
C VAL A 30 2.03 7.11 2.94
N PHE A 31 1.49 6.06 2.32
CA PHE A 31 0.39 6.19 1.37
C PHE A 31 -1.00 6.14 2.03
N THR A 32 -1.16 5.38 3.13
CA THR A 32 -2.48 5.23 3.80
C THR A 32 -2.61 5.98 5.11
N GLY A 33 -1.54 6.60 5.59
CA GLY A 33 -1.54 7.40 6.80
C GLY A 33 -2.34 8.71 6.65
N LYS A 34 -2.42 9.43 7.77
CA LYS A 34 -3.26 10.64 7.94
C LYS A 34 -2.52 11.96 7.66
N ALA A 35 -1.35 11.91 7.02
CA ALA A 35 -0.66 13.14 6.63
C ALA A 35 -1.54 13.94 5.64
N PRO A 36 -1.55 15.28 5.74
CA PRO A 36 -2.39 16.11 4.86
C PRO A 36 -1.88 16.06 3.41
N THR A 37 -2.80 16.24 2.48
CA THR A 37 -2.48 16.54 1.08
C THR A 37 -2.06 18.00 0.93
N LEU A 38 -1.39 18.35 -0.18
CA LEU A 38 -1.07 19.75 -0.49
C LEU A 38 -2.32 20.64 -0.50
N ASN A 39 -3.44 20.12 -1.02
CA ASN A 39 -4.73 20.84 -0.99
C ASN A 39 -5.23 21.09 0.44
N ILE A 40 -5.16 20.07 1.32
CA ILE A 40 -5.56 20.22 2.72
C ILE A 40 -4.61 21.18 3.46
N LEU A 41 -3.31 21.10 3.18
CA LEU A 41 -2.30 21.99 3.74
C LEU A 41 -2.59 23.45 3.39
N ALA A 42 -2.88 23.75 2.11
CA ALA A 42 -3.23 25.09 1.67
C ALA A 42 -4.54 25.60 2.30
N LYS A 43 -5.55 24.73 2.45
CA LYS A 43 -6.81 25.10 3.12
C LYS A 43 -6.64 25.37 4.60
N ALA A 44 -5.76 24.63 5.28
CA ALA A 44 -5.58 24.72 6.72
C ALA A 44 -4.64 25.87 7.14
N PHE A 45 -3.57 26.12 6.37
CA PHE A 45 -2.50 27.06 6.74
C PHE A 45 -2.23 28.13 5.68
N GLY A 46 -3.03 28.20 4.62
CA GLY A 46 -2.88 29.13 3.50
C GLY A 46 -1.97 28.60 2.38
N PRO A 47 -2.18 29.05 1.12
CA PRO A 47 -1.34 28.66 -0.03
C PRO A 47 0.14 28.98 0.18
N ASN A 48 0.47 30.11 0.81
CA ASN A 48 1.86 30.50 1.09
C ASN A 48 2.59 29.44 1.94
N THR A 49 1.93 28.82 2.91
CA THR A 49 2.55 27.75 3.73
C THR A 49 2.82 26.51 2.91
N ARG A 50 1.90 26.13 2.00
CA ARG A 50 2.10 25.02 1.05
C ARG A 50 3.29 25.32 0.13
N ASP A 51 3.34 26.53 -0.41
CA ASP A 51 4.34 26.93 -1.42
C ASP A 51 5.74 27.05 -0.78
N ASN A 52 5.83 27.65 0.41
CA ASN A 52 7.07 27.67 1.21
C ASN A 52 7.53 26.25 1.56
N TRP A 53 6.61 25.35 1.90
CA TRP A 53 6.97 23.95 2.17
C TRP A 53 7.55 23.26 0.93
N LEU A 54 6.94 23.47 -0.25
CA LEU A 54 7.44 22.93 -1.51
C LEU A 54 8.81 23.51 -1.87
N ASP A 55 9.00 24.82 -1.70
CA ASP A 55 10.27 25.49 -1.92
C ASP A 55 11.39 24.85 -1.09
N VAL A 56 11.17 24.64 0.21
CA VAL A 56 12.15 24.00 1.09
C VAL A 56 12.54 22.60 0.58
N GLN A 57 11.59 21.80 0.10
CA GLN A 57 11.90 20.46 -0.42
C GLN A 57 12.66 20.50 -1.76
N ILE A 58 12.25 21.38 -2.67
CA ILE A 58 12.86 21.54 -4.00
C ILE A 58 14.27 22.11 -3.87
N THR A 59 14.44 23.14 -3.05
CA THR A 59 15.73 23.77 -2.77
C THR A 59 16.69 22.77 -2.15
N GLU A 60 16.25 21.95 -1.20
CA GLU A 60 17.08 20.89 -0.64
C GLU A 60 17.48 19.84 -1.69
N LEU A 61 16.57 19.44 -2.58
CA LEU A 61 16.90 18.54 -3.69
C LEU A 61 17.95 19.17 -4.62
N ALA A 62 17.78 20.46 -4.93
CA ALA A 62 18.69 21.22 -5.77
C ALA A 62 20.07 21.37 -5.14
N VAL A 63 20.17 21.55 -3.81
CA VAL A 63 21.44 21.55 -3.08
C VAL A 63 22.09 20.18 -3.16
N PHE A 64 21.34 19.11 -2.84
CA PHE A 64 21.82 17.73 -2.86
C PHE A 64 22.38 17.30 -4.23
N SER A 65 21.81 17.78 -5.34
CA SER A 65 22.26 17.40 -6.68
C SER A 65 23.70 17.81 -7.01
N GLY A 66 24.26 18.79 -6.30
CA GLY A 66 25.59 19.32 -6.59
C GLY A 66 25.74 20.01 -7.95
N CYS A 67 24.64 20.25 -8.69
CA CYS A 67 24.71 20.97 -9.96
C CYS A 67 25.25 22.39 -9.77
N ARG A 68 26.05 22.85 -10.73
CA ARG A 68 26.64 24.20 -10.73
C ARG A 68 25.56 25.26 -10.78
N ASP A 69 24.60 25.08 -11.69
CA ASP A 69 23.51 26.01 -11.88
C ASP A 69 22.26 25.51 -11.15
N LYS A 70 21.69 26.37 -10.29
CA LYS A 70 20.45 26.13 -9.57
C LYS A 70 19.27 26.78 -10.29
N LEU A 71 18.06 26.45 -9.86
CA LEU A 71 16.85 27.08 -10.37
C LEU A 71 16.87 28.59 -10.10
N THR A 72 16.49 29.38 -11.10
CA THR A 72 16.18 30.79 -10.89
C THR A 72 14.90 30.93 -10.07
N ALA A 73 14.72 32.04 -9.35
CA ALA A 73 13.50 32.28 -8.55
C ALA A 73 12.21 32.08 -9.37
N ARG A 74 12.18 32.59 -10.60
CA ARG A 74 11.05 32.41 -11.53
C ARG A 74 10.80 30.93 -11.88
N GLN A 75 11.86 30.14 -12.10
CA GLN A 75 11.72 28.71 -12.36
C GLN A 75 11.22 27.96 -11.12
N THR A 76 11.72 28.31 -9.93
CA THR A 76 11.27 27.73 -8.66
C THR A 76 9.79 28.04 -8.43
N GLU A 77 9.36 29.30 -8.54
CA GLU A 77 7.95 29.69 -8.40
C GLU A 77 7.06 28.97 -9.42
N SER A 78 7.49 28.90 -10.68
CA SER A 78 6.74 28.18 -11.72
C SER A 78 6.62 26.69 -11.41
N LEU A 79 7.70 26.06 -10.95
CA LEU A 79 7.70 24.65 -10.56
C LEU A 79 6.80 24.41 -9.35
N ILE A 80 6.88 25.26 -8.32
CA ILE A 80 6.01 25.19 -7.13
C ILE A 80 4.55 25.26 -7.56
N SER A 81 4.19 26.22 -8.41
CA SER A 81 2.82 26.38 -8.94
C SER A 81 2.34 25.13 -9.67
N VAL A 82 3.17 24.57 -10.57
CA VAL A 82 2.83 23.32 -11.28
C VAL A 82 2.63 22.16 -10.29
N VAL A 83 3.51 21.99 -9.31
CA VAL A 83 3.40 20.92 -8.31
C VAL A 83 2.18 21.12 -7.42
N ALA A 84 1.93 22.35 -7.00
CA ALA A 84 0.85 22.74 -6.13
C ALA A 84 -0.53 22.47 -6.74
N GLU A 85 -0.71 22.71 -8.04
CA GLU A 85 -1.99 22.58 -8.72
C GLU A 85 -2.19 21.15 -9.29
N GLU A 86 -1.25 20.66 -10.10
CA GLU A 86 -1.38 19.37 -10.78
C GLU A 86 -1.27 18.17 -9.83
N TYR A 87 -0.53 18.34 -8.72
CA TYR A 87 -0.27 17.28 -7.74
C TYR A 87 -0.84 17.61 -6.36
N SER A 88 -1.85 18.49 -6.31
CA SER A 88 -2.53 18.92 -5.08
C SER A 88 -3.09 17.78 -4.21
N PHE A 89 -3.36 16.62 -4.83
CA PHE A 89 -3.86 15.41 -4.18
C PHE A 89 -2.78 14.57 -3.46
N LEU A 90 -1.49 14.82 -3.70
CA LEU A 90 -0.40 14.10 -3.05
C LEU A 90 -0.27 14.52 -1.58
N LYS A 91 0.02 13.55 -0.72
CA LYS A 91 0.32 13.81 0.70
C LYS A 91 1.74 14.34 0.86
N VAL A 92 1.95 15.15 1.89
CA VAL A 92 3.30 15.62 2.22
C VAL A 92 4.26 14.48 2.51
N THR A 93 3.80 13.38 3.12
CA THR A 93 4.62 12.17 3.31
C THR A 93 4.92 11.42 2.02
N GLU A 94 4.00 11.44 1.05
CA GLU A 94 4.20 10.85 -0.28
C GLU A 94 5.26 11.66 -1.06
N LEU A 95 5.19 12.99 -0.99
CA LEU A 95 6.19 13.88 -1.59
C LEU A 95 7.56 13.77 -0.91
N MET A 96 7.61 13.66 0.42
CA MET A 96 8.86 13.38 1.13
C MET A 96 9.48 12.05 0.71
N PHE A 97 8.65 11.03 0.44
CA PHE A 97 9.12 9.76 -0.10
C PHE A 97 9.61 9.90 -1.54
N PHE A 98 8.90 10.66 -2.38
CA PHE A 98 9.33 11.02 -3.72
C PHE A 98 10.72 11.68 -3.72
N PHE A 99 10.93 12.75 -2.95
CA PHE A 99 12.22 13.44 -2.88
C PHE A 99 13.34 12.53 -2.38
N ARG A 100 13.07 11.66 -1.39
CA ARG A 100 14.04 10.67 -0.93
C ARG A 100 14.43 9.68 -2.03
N ARG A 101 13.46 9.19 -2.79
CA ARG A 101 13.68 8.25 -3.93
C ARG A 101 14.41 8.96 -5.07
N PHE A 102 14.11 10.22 -5.32
CA PHE A 102 14.83 11.04 -6.30
C PHE A 102 16.30 11.18 -5.89
N LYS A 103 16.59 11.54 -4.63
CA LYS A 103 17.96 11.60 -4.10
C LYS A 103 18.69 10.25 -4.19
N ALA A 104 17.96 9.14 -4.15
CA ALA A 104 18.49 7.79 -4.35
C ALA A 104 18.70 7.41 -5.83
N GLY A 105 18.49 8.33 -6.77
CA GLY A 105 18.73 8.13 -8.20
C GLY A 105 17.65 7.34 -8.94
N VAL A 106 16.49 7.13 -8.32
CA VAL A 106 15.42 6.28 -8.88
C VAL A 106 14.81 6.90 -10.14
N TYR A 107 14.59 8.21 -10.12
CA TYR A 107 13.89 8.93 -11.21
C TYR A 107 14.85 9.68 -12.14
N GLY A 108 16.11 9.25 -12.18
CA GLY A 108 17.17 9.89 -12.97
C GLY A 108 18.01 10.91 -12.18
N LYS A 109 18.71 11.77 -12.92
CA LYS A 109 19.68 12.74 -12.39
C LYS A 109 19.71 14.01 -13.24
N PHE A 110 20.19 15.09 -12.62
CA PHE A 110 20.42 16.36 -13.29
C PHE A 110 21.80 16.37 -14.00
N TYR A 111 21.93 17.17 -15.05
CA TYR A 111 23.18 17.31 -15.82
C TYR A 111 23.56 18.79 -15.94
N GLY A 112 24.64 19.21 -15.26
CA GLY A 112 25.15 20.59 -15.27
C GLY A 112 24.29 21.59 -14.49
N ALA A 113 22.98 21.58 -14.72
CA ALA A 113 21.97 22.45 -14.10
C ALA A 113 20.80 21.63 -13.53
N VAL A 114 20.15 22.16 -12.49
CA VAL A 114 18.87 21.63 -12.01
C VAL A 114 17.78 21.99 -13.03
N ASP A 115 17.09 20.98 -13.55
CA ASP A 115 16.03 21.15 -14.55
C ASP A 115 14.65 20.87 -13.94
N PRO A 116 13.72 21.85 -13.92
CA PRO A 116 12.35 21.65 -13.45
C PRO A 116 11.60 20.53 -14.18
N LEU A 117 11.85 20.35 -15.49
CA LEU A 117 11.15 19.33 -16.28
C LEU A 117 11.52 17.92 -15.84
N THR A 118 12.77 17.71 -15.45
CA THR A 118 13.20 16.44 -14.86
C THR A 118 12.40 16.12 -13.59
N ILE A 119 12.13 17.13 -12.74
CA ILE A 119 11.33 16.94 -11.51
C ILE A 119 9.86 16.61 -11.84
N THR A 120 9.24 17.31 -12.79
CA THR A 120 7.83 17.06 -13.15
C THR A 120 7.64 15.74 -13.89
N CYS A 121 8.59 15.32 -14.73
CA CYS A 121 8.62 13.99 -15.33
C CYS A 121 8.73 12.90 -14.27
N ALA A 122 9.61 13.07 -13.30
CA ALA A 122 9.76 12.14 -12.18
C ALA A 122 8.50 12.06 -11.31
N LEU A 123 7.81 13.19 -11.07
CA LEU A 123 6.53 13.20 -10.35
C LEU A 123 5.46 12.41 -11.07
N ARG A 124 5.37 12.53 -12.40
CA ARG A 124 4.44 11.72 -13.21
C ARG A 124 4.72 10.23 -13.06
N GLU A 125 5.98 9.81 -13.17
CA GLU A 125 6.38 8.42 -12.97
C GLU A 125 6.06 7.93 -11.54
N PHE A 126 6.37 8.74 -10.53
CA PHE A 126 6.00 8.46 -9.14
C PHE A 126 4.48 8.30 -8.94
N CYS A 127 3.68 9.11 -9.62
CA CYS A 127 2.23 8.98 -9.58
C CYS A 127 1.75 7.66 -10.17
N ASP A 128 2.45 7.11 -11.17
CA ASP A 128 2.13 5.81 -11.77
C ASP A 128 2.46 4.68 -10.78
N GLU A 129 3.65 4.72 -10.17
CA GLU A 129 4.07 3.79 -9.11
C GLU A 129 3.09 3.83 -7.93
N ARG A 130 2.70 5.03 -7.49
CA ARG A 130 1.74 5.24 -6.40
C ARG A 130 0.40 4.58 -6.72
N ARG A 131 -0.13 4.75 -7.93
CA ARG A 131 -1.42 4.15 -8.33
C ARG A 131 -1.34 2.63 -8.26
N GLU A 132 -0.24 2.05 -8.73
CA GLU A 132 -0.06 0.60 -8.71
C GLU A 132 0.11 0.07 -7.27
N PHE A 133 0.92 0.74 -6.44
CA PHE A 133 1.08 0.36 -5.03
C PHE A 133 -0.26 0.37 -4.27
N LEU A 134 -1.07 1.42 -4.45
CA LEU A 134 -2.38 1.51 -3.82
C LEU A 134 -3.35 0.42 -4.30
N ARG A 135 -3.33 0.07 -5.60
CA ARG A 135 -4.12 -1.04 -6.14
C ARG A 135 -3.72 -2.37 -5.51
N GLN A 136 -2.42 -2.65 -5.39
CA GLN A 136 -1.94 -3.88 -4.76
C GLN A 136 -2.33 -3.95 -3.29
N LEU A 137 -2.22 -2.84 -2.56
CA LEU A 137 -2.62 -2.80 -1.16
C LEU A 137 -4.12 -3.03 -0.98
N ALA A 138 -4.96 -2.45 -1.84
CA ALA A 138 -6.41 -2.67 -1.84
C ALA A 138 -6.75 -4.14 -2.14
N ARG A 139 -6.09 -4.76 -3.13
CA ARG A 139 -6.25 -6.19 -3.45
C ARG A 139 -5.88 -7.06 -2.26
N LYS A 140 -4.75 -6.81 -1.60
CA LYS A 140 -4.30 -7.55 -0.41
C LYS A 140 -5.28 -7.41 0.76
N ARG A 141 -5.89 -6.24 0.95
CA ARG A 141 -6.91 -6.02 1.99
C ARG A 141 -8.17 -6.83 1.69
N LYS A 142 -8.70 -6.71 0.47
CA LYS A 142 -9.88 -7.45 0.02
C LYS A 142 -9.67 -8.96 0.11
N GLU A 143 -8.49 -9.46 -0.24
CA GLU A 143 -8.19 -10.90 -0.14
C GLU A 143 -8.14 -11.37 1.31
N LYS A 144 -7.53 -10.59 2.21
CA LYS A 144 -7.57 -10.91 3.65
C LYS A 144 -9.00 -10.89 4.21
N GLU A 145 -9.82 -9.95 3.76
CA GLU A 145 -11.24 -9.89 4.13
C GLU A 145 -11.99 -11.13 3.64
N ARG A 146 -11.74 -11.57 2.39
CA ARG A 146 -12.32 -12.80 1.82
C ARG A 146 -11.87 -14.06 2.56
N ILE A 147 -10.59 -14.18 2.87
CA ILE A 147 -10.05 -15.36 3.57
C ILE A 147 -10.64 -15.46 5.00
N ASN A 148 -10.84 -14.31 5.65
CA ASN A 148 -11.38 -14.25 7.01
C ASN A 148 -12.92 -14.19 7.07
N ASP A 149 -13.61 -14.19 5.92
CA ASP A 149 -15.06 -14.15 5.85
C ASP A 149 -15.66 -15.45 6.42
N PRO A 150 -16.56 -15.39 7.43
CA PRO A 150 -17.16 -16.58 8.03
C PRO A 150 -17.82 -17.52 7.02
N GLU A 151 -18.47 -16.99 5.98
CA GLU A 151 -19.07 -17.80 4.92
C GLU A 151 -18.00 -18.50 4.07
N HIS A 152 -16.91 -17.81 3.75
CA HIS A 152 -15.77 -18.42 3.08
C HIS A 152 -15.11 -19.52 3.93
N ILE A 153 -14.93 -19.29 5.23
CA ILE A 153 -14.42 -20.30 6.17
C ILE A 153 -15.37 -21.50 6.24
N ARG A 154 -16.69 -21.26 6.31
CA ARG A 154 -17.72 -22.31 6.32
C ARG A 154 -17.69 -23.13 5.03
N TYR A 155 -17.57 -22.46 3.88
CA TYR A 155 -17.40 -23.10 2.58
C TYR A 155 -16.16 -24.00 2.56
N LEU A 156 -15.00 -23.51 3.00
CA LEU A 156 -13.76 -24.29 3.04
C LEU A 156 -13.88 -25.52 3.96
N ARG A 157 -14.54 -25.39 5.11
CA ARG A 157 -14.81 -26.52 6.01
C ARG A 157 -15.71 -27.57 5.35
N SER A 158 -16.79 -27.14 4.70
CA SER A 158 -17.69 -28.02 3.95
C SER A 158 -16.97 -28.73 2.80
N TYR A 159 -16.14 -28.00 2.05
CA TYR A 159 -15.34 -28.57 0.97
C TYR A 159 -14.38 -29.66 1.47
N ALA A 160 -13.59 -29.37 2.51
CA ALA A 160 -12.66 -30.34 3.10
C ALA A 160 -13.38 -31.57 3.67
N GLU A 161 -14.57 -31.37 4.25
CA GLU A 161 -15.42 -32.46 4.73
C GLU A 161 -15.92 -33.35 3.59
N ASN A 162 -16.37 -32.75 2.48
CA ASN A 162 -16.78 -33.46 1.28
C ASN A 162 -15.61 -34.21 0.64
N GLU A 163 -14.42 -33.61 0.59
CA GLU A 163 -13.21 -34.28 0.09
C GLU A 163 -12.84 -35.49 0.96
N ARG A 164 -12.86 -35.33 2.29
CA ARG A 164 -12.61 -36.43 3.24
C ARG A 164 -13.61 -37.57 3.08
N MET A 165 -14.90 -37.24 2.97
CA MET A 165 -15.98 -38.20 2.74
C MET A 165 -15.76 -38.97 1.44
N SER A 166 -15.56 -38.24 0.33
CA SER A 166 -15.36 -38.84 -0.99
C SER A 166 -14.12 -39.74 -1.06
N ARG A 167 -13.04 -39.33 -0.38
CA ARG A 167 -11.82 -40.14 -0.26
C ARG A 167 -12.04 -41.39 0.59
N PHE A 168 -12.77 -41.29 1.71
CA PHE A 168 -13.10 -42.46 2.53
C PHE A 168 -13.98 -43.44 1.77
N TYR A 169 -14.99 -42.93 1.06
CA TYR A 169 -15.86 -43.73 0.19
C TYR A 169 -15.03 -44.49 -0.86
N SER A 170 -14.18 -43.80 -1.63
CA SER A 170 -13.44 -44.43 -2.72
C SER A 170 -12.39 -45.47 -2.27
N LEU A 171 -11.89 -45.34 -1.04
CA LEU A 171 -10.95 -46.30 -0.45
C LEU A 171 -11.64 -47.53 0.12
N ASN A 172 -12.80 -47.37 0.77
CA ASN A 172 -13.44 -48.44 1.55
C ASN A 172 -14.64 -49.10 0.85
N PHE A 173 -15.27 -48.42 -0.11
CA PHE A 173 -16.47 -48.90 -0.78
C PHE A 173 -16.26 -48.91 -2.30
N ARG A 174 -16.49 -50.07 -2.93
CA ARG A 174 -16.30 -50.28 -4.39
C ARG A 174 -17.48 -51.00 -5.07
N SER A 175 -18.65 -51.02 -4.43
CA SER A 175 -19.86 -51.65 -4.98
C SER A 175 -20.50 -50.78 -6.06
N LYS A 176 -21.18 -51.41 -7.03
CA LYS A 176 -22.03 -50.70 -8.02
C LYS A 176 -23.38 -50.28 -7.44
N ASP A 177 -23.84 -50.98 -6.40
CA ASP A 177 -25.19 -50.81 -5.82
C ASP A 177 -25.22 -49.85 -4.63
N PHE A 178 -24.07 -49.28 -4.26
CA PHE A 178 -23.95 -48.32 -3.17
C PHE A 178 -23.12 -47.15 -3.66
N THR A 179 -23.77 -46.01 -3.89
CA THR A 179 -23.19 -44.83 -4.52
C THR A 179 -22.62 -43.83 -3.50
N ILE A 180 -21.92 -42.81 -3.99
CA ILE A 180 -21.40 -41.74 -3.14
C ILE A 180 -22.52 -40.86 -2.56
N GLU A 181 -23.65 -40.76 -3.26
CA GLU A 181 -24.87 -40.12 -2.79
C GLU A 181 -25.48 -40.89 -1.62
N ASP A 182 -25.59 -42.22 -1.74
CA ASP A 182 -26.08 -43.09 -0.65
C ASP A 182 -25.15 -43.01 0.58
N PHE A 183 -23.84 -43.01 0.35
CA PHE A 183 -22.85 -42.86 1.41
C PHE A 183 -22.95 -41.52 2.14
N ARG A 184 -23.32 -40.44 1.43
CA ARG A 184 -23.49 -39.10 2.04
C ARG A 184 -24.59 -39.11 3.10
N GLU A 185 -25.64 -39.90 2.94
CA GLU A 185 -26.74 -40.01 3.91
C GLU A 185 -26.29 -40.62 5.24
N ILE A 186 -25.30 -41.52 5.19
CA ILE A 186 -24.78 -42.23 6.37
C ILE A 186 -23.43 -41.67 6.86
N TRP A 187 -22.85 -40.68 6.18
CA TRP A 187 -21.52 -40.13 6.51
C TRP A 187 -21.41 -39.64 7.97
N TRP A 188 -22.52 -39.20 8.57
CA TRP A 188 -22.57 -38.79 9.98
C TRP A 188 -22.18 -39.91 10.96
N LEU A 189 -22.41 -41.19 10.63
CA LEU A 189 -21.99 -42.35 11.44
C LEU A 189 -20.47 -42.34 11.65
N PHE A 190 -19.74 -42.00 10.60
CA PHE A 190 -18.27 -42.02 10.58
C PHE A 190 -17.65 -40.74 11.19
N LYS A 191 -18.43 -39.66 11.36
CA LYS A 191 -17.98 -38.41 12.00
C LYS A 191 -17.95 -38.47 13.52
N MET A 192 -18.84 -39.25 14.14
CA MET A 192 -19.05 -39.28 15.60
C MET A 192 -18.06 -40.18 16.36
N GLY A 193 -17.00 -40.67 15.69
CA GLY A 193 -16.02 -41.55 16.31
C GLY A 193 -16.57 -42.95 16.58
N TYR A 194 -17.61 -43.39 15.87
CA TYR A 194 -18.14 -44.75 15.97
C TYR A 194 -17.08 -45.80 15.57
N GLU A 195 -16.13 -45.42 14.71
CA GLU A 195 -14.95 -46.22 14.36
C GLU A 195 -13.69 -45.71 15.06
N ARG A 196 -13.65 -45.88 16.39
CA ARG A 196 -12.40 -46.22 17.10
C ARG A 196 -12.62 -47.54 17.81
N SER A 197 -12.86 -48.57 17.01
CA SER A 197 -12.70 -49.96 17.40
C SER A 197 -12.46 -50.74 16.13
N ASP A 198 -11.19 -50.99 15.86
CA ASP A 198 -10.69 -52.23 15.26
C ASP A 198 -11.70 -52.96 14.36
N HIS A 199 -11.95 -52.42 13.17
CA HIS A 199 -12.41 -53.28 12.08
C HIS A 199 -11.19 -54.05 11.57
N GLY A 200 -10.85 -55.08 12.33
CA GLY A 200 -10.02 -56.17 11.89
C GLY A 200 -10.65 -56.78 10.66
N TYR A 201 -10.14 -56.40 9.49
CA TYR A 201 -9.97 -57.36 8.42
C TYR A 201 -8.84 -58.29 8.86
N ASN A 202 -9.20 -59.32 9.61
CA ASN A 202 -8.47 -60.57 9.54
C ASN A 202 -9.11 -61.37 8.39
N ASP A 203 -8.23 -61.98 7.59
CA ASP A 203 -8.54 -62.97 6.57
C ASP A 203 -9.54 -64.05 7.05
#